data_AF-A0A839Z9T9-F1
#
_entry.id   AF-A0A839Z9T9-F1
#
_cell.length_a   1.000
_cell.length_b   1.000
_cell.length_c   1.000
_cell.angle_alpha   90.00
_cell.angle_beta   90.00
_cell.angle_gamma   90.00
#
_symmetry.space_group_name_H-M   'P 1'
#
loop_
_entity.id
_entity.type
_entity.pdbx_description
1 polymer ?
#
loop_
_entity_poly.entity_id
_entity_poly.type
_entity_poly.pdbx_seq_one_letter_code
_entity_poly.pdbx_strand_id
1 'polypeptide(L)' 'MMEAAVPDLMLEDIDLLRWSIADDGMIRTSAVSVSAPVRRLAAAGAIERVATSTSGRGWSALWRVTERGRALVPA' A
#
# COMPACT_ATOMS: atom_id res chain seq x y z
N MET A 1 18.43 -0.20 18.89
CA MET A 1 17.33 0.64 18.37
C MET A 1 17.56 0.72 16.86
N MET A 2 16.93 -0.16 16.09
CA MET A 2 17.13 -0.20 14.63
C MET A 2 16.29 0.94 14.04
N GLU A 3 16.95 1.99 13.55
CA GLU A 3 16.33 2.99 12.70
C GLU A 3 15.82 2.25 11.46
N ALA A 4 14.50 2.08 11.34
CA ALA A 4 13.93 1.49 10.15
C ALA A 4 14.26 2.43 8.99
N ALA A 5 15.20 2.04 8.13
CA ALA A 5 15.59 2.78 6.94
C ALA A 5 14.31 3.28 6.25
N VAL A 6 14.16 4.59 6.15
CA VAL A 6 13.05 5.18 5.39
C VAL A 6 13.23 4.66 3.96
N PRO A 7 12.33 3.80 3.45
CA PRO A 7 12.49 3.30 2.11
C PRO A 7 12.40 4.48 1.14
N ASP A 8 13.18 4.41 0.06
CA ASP A 8 13.19 5.39 -1.02
C ASP A 8 11.81 5.34 -1.72
N LEU A 9 10.88 6.15 -1.20
CA LEU A 9 9.52 6.26 -1.71
C LEU A 9 9.52 7.22 -2.90
N MET A 10 8.93 6.77 -3.99
CA MET A 10 8.81 7.54 -5.22
C MET A 10 7.54 8.39 -5.22
N LEU A 11 7.47 9.40 -6.09
CA LEU A 11 6.26 10.22 -6.25
C LEU A 11 5.01 9.36 -6.55
N GLU A 12 5.16 8.33 -7.37
CA GLU A 12 4.09 7.36 -7.67
C GLU A 12 3.56 6.61 -6.43
N ASP A 13 4.40 6.41 -5.41
CA ASP A 13 4.01 5.75 -4.17
C ASP A 13 3.14 6.69 -3.33
N ILE A 14 3.52 7.97 -3.28
CA ILE A 14 2.78 9.03 -2.58
C ILE A 14 1.46 9.33 -3.31
N ASP A 15 1.46 9.37 -4.63
CA ASP A 15 0.24 9.55 -5.42
C ASP A 15 -0.72 8.37 -5.20
N LEU A 16 -0.23 7.13 -5.19
CA LEU A 16 -1.05 5.97 -4.87
C LEU A 16 -1.68 6.08 -3.47
N LEU A 17 -0.91 6.47 -2.46
CA LEU A 17 -1.44 6.72 -1.12
C LEU A 17 -2.51 7.82 -1.13
N ARG A 18 -2.24 8.95 -1.78
CA ARG A 18 -3.17 10.09 -1.86
C ARG A 18 -4.49 9.68 -2.50
N TRP A 19 -4.45 9.02 -3.65
CA TRP A 19 -5.63 8.52 -4.34
C TRP A 19 -6.41 7.53 -3.49
N SER A 20 -5.73 6.56 -2.85
CA SER A 20 -6.39 5.60 -1.99
C SER A 20 -7.01 6.23 -0.75
N ILE A 21 -6.35 7.20 -0.11
CA ILE A 21 -6.90 7.92 1.06
C ILE A 21 -8.14 8.73 0.69
N ALA A 22 -8.15 9.35 -0.49
CA ALA A 22 -9.28 10.12 -0.99
C ALA A 22 -10.50 9.24 -1.33
N ASP A 23 -10.29 7.95 -1.61
CA ASP A 23 -11.33 6.95 -1.82
C ASP A 23 -11.74 6.33 -0.46
N ASP A 24 -11.43 5.06 -0.20
CA ASP A 24 -11.78 4.33 1.04
C ASP A 24 -10.57 3.98 1.93
N GLY A 25 -9.37 4.41 1.56
CA GLY A 25 -8.11 4.05 2.21
C GLY A 25 -7.65 2.62 1.87
N MET A 26 -8.17 2.02 0.80
CA MET A 26 -7.85 0.65 0.41
C MET A 26 -7.17 0.58 -0.95
N ILE A 27 -6.29 -0.42 -1.11
CA ILE A 27 -5.66 -0.77 -2.38
C ILE A 27 -6.02 -2.20 -2.72
N ARG A 28 -6.54 -2.43 -3.92
CA ARG A 28 -6.84 -3.77 -4.44
C ARG A 28 -5.81 -4.13 -5.51
N THR A 29 -5.08 -5.21 -5.28
CA THR A 29 -4.16 -5.77 -6.27
C THR A 29 -4.56 -7.19 -6.64
N SER A 30 -4.24 -7.62 -7.85
CA SER A 30 -4.17 -9.05 -8.13
C SER A 30 -3.03 -9.66 -7.31
N ALA A 31 -3.24 -10.79 -6.63
CA ALA A 31 -2.18 -11.41 -5.83
C ALA A 31 -1.03 -11.93 -6.70
N VAL A 32 -1.30 -12.21 -7.98
CA VAL A 32 -0.27 -12.59 -8.96
C VAL A 32 0.47 -11.38 -9.55
N SER A 33 -0.03 -10.15 -9.35
CA SER A 33 0.61 -8.93 -9.83
C SER A 33 0.46 -7.81 -8.80
N VAL A 34 1.40 -7.79 -7.85
CA VAL A 34 1.58 -6.67 -6.92
C VAL A 34 2.57 -5.69 -7.56
N SER A 35 2.10 -4.48 -7.84
CA SER A 35 2.92 -3.42 -8.44
C SER A 35 4.08 -3.00 -7.53
N ALA A 36 5.12 -2.40 -8.11
CA ALA A 36 6.28 -1.93 -7.36
C ALA A 36 5.90 -0.92 -6.23
N PRO A 37 4.98 0.04 -6.44
CA PRO A 37 4.52 0.93 -5.38
C PRO A 37 3.94 0.20 -4.17
N VAL A 38 3.09 -0.80 -4.38
CA VAL A 38 2.47 -1.56 -3.28
C VAL A 38 3.52 -2.32 -2.49
N ARG A 39 4.58 -2.84 -3.13
CA ARG A 39 5.67 -3.52 -2.42
C ARG A 39 6.50 -2.54 -1.59
N ARG A 40 6.86 -1.38 -2.14
CA ARG A 40 7.62 -0.35 -1.41
C ARG A 40 6.82 0.21 -0.23
N LEU A 41 5.54 0.52 -0.45
CA LEU A 41 4.65 0.99 0.60
C LEU A 41 4.44 -0.06 1.71
N ALA A 42 4.33 -1.34 1.35
CA ALA A 42 4.25 -2.42 2.35
C ALA A 42 5.56 -2.56 3.14
N ALA A 43 6.71 -2.50 2.46
CA ALA A 43 8.02 -2.50 3.11
C ALA A 43 8.22 -1.28 4.03
N ALA A 44 7.61 -0.14 3.69
CA ALA A 44 7.61 1.08 4.50
C ALA A 44 6.68 1.04 5.72
N GLY A 45 5.83 0.02 5.83
CA GLY A 45 4.72 -0.01 6.79
C GLY A 45 3.64 1.05 6.51
N ALA A 46 3.62 1.65 5.32
CA ALA A 46 2.63 2.63 4.91
C ALA A 46 1.28 1.99 4.56
N ILE A 47 1.30 0.72 4.15
CA ILE A 47 0.12 -0.10 3.94
C ILE A 47 0.32 -1.49 4.55
N GLU A 48 -0.76 -2.15 4.91
CA GLU A 48 -0.74 -3.52 5.43
C GLU A 48 -1.77 -4.39 4.70
N ARG A 49 -1.47 -5.69 4.54
CA ARG A 49 -2.41 -6.62 3.91
C ARG A 49 -3.46 -7.05 4.92
N VAL A 50 -4.74 -6.84 4.61
CA VAL A 50 -5.85 -7.19 5.50
C VAL A 50 -6.66 -8.40 5.03
N ALA A 51 -6.67 -8.70 3.73
CA ALA A 51 -7.34 -9.87 3.21
C ALA A 51 -6.68 -10.37 1.92
N THR A 52 -6.84 -11.68 1.68
CA THR A 52 -6.57 -12.31 0.38
C THR A 52 -7.82 -13.07 0.00
N SER A 53 -8.37 -12.83 -1.19
CA SER A 53 -9.53 -13.56 -1.69
C SER A 53 -9.14 -14.38 -2.92
N THR A 54 -9.54 -15.64 -2.92
CA THR A 54 -9.49 -16.51 -4.09
C THR A 54 -10.89 -16.61 -4.65
N SER A 55 -11.19 -15.77 -5.64
CA SER A 55 -12.43 -15.93 -6.41
C SER A 55 -12.11 -16.78 -7.65
N GLY A 56 -13.11 -17.43 -8.25
CA GLY A 56 -12.95 -18.20 -9.50
C GLY A 56 -12.40 -17.39 -10.70
N ARG A 57 -12.19 -16.07 -10.55
CA ARG A 57 -11.57 -15.17 -11.54
C ARG A 57 -10.12 -14.80 -11.20
N GLY A 58 -9.55 -15.30 -10.10
CA GLY A 58 -8.17 -15.06 -9.69
C GLY A 58 -8.00 -14.71 -8.21
N TRP A 59 -6.74 -14.67 -7.78
CA TRP A 59 -6.34 -14.25 -6.44
C TRP A 59 -6.28 -12.73 -6.38
N SER A 60 -6.87 -12.12 -5.36
CA SER A 60 -6.74 -10.69 -5.06
C SER A 60 -6.23 -10.49 -3.64
N ALA A 61 -5.41 -9.45 -3.46
CA ALA A 61 -4.97 -8.97 -2.16
C ALA A 61 -5.56 -7.59 -1.91
N LEU A 62 -6.06 -7.39 -0.70
CA LEU A 62 -6.61 -6.15 -0.20
C LEU A 62 -5.65 -5.58 0.84
N TRP A 63 -5.27 -4.32 0.64
CA TRP A 63 -4.33 -3.60 1.49
C TRP A 63 -5.01 -2.37 2.08
N ARG A 64 -4.72 -2.07 3.34
CA ARG A 64 -5.21 -0.91 4.07
C ARG A 64 -4.10 0.11 4.26
N VAL A 65 -4.38 1.38 4.02
CA VAL A 65 -3.46 2.49 4.36
C VAL A 65 -3.39 2.65 5.88
N THR A 66 -2.19 2.61 6.43
CA THR A 66 -1.93 2.77 7.87
C THR A 66 -1.87 4.25 8.28
N GLU A 67 -1.86 4.54 9.58
CA GLU A 67 -1.61 5.91 10.07
C GLU A 67 -0.25 6.45 9.60
N ARG A 68 0.77 5.58 9.55
CA ARG A 68 2.08 5.91 9.00
C ARG A 68 1.98 6.28 7.52
N GLY A 69 1.19 5.55 6.73
CA GLY A 69 0.92 5.88 5.33
C GLY A 69 0.24 7.23 5.17
N ARG A 70 -0.73 7.56 6.03
CA ARG A 70 -1.39 8.87 6.03
C ARG A 70 -0.41 10.01 6.33
N ALA A 71 0.52 9.82 7.26
CA ALA A 71 1.53 10.82 7.61
C ALA A 71 2.53 11.12 6.47
N LEU A 72 2.62 10.27 5.45
CA LEU A 72 3.47 10.48 4.28
C LEU A 72 2.79 11.34 3.20
N VAL A 73 1.47 11.52 3.26
CA VAL A 73 0.74 12.38 2.34
C VAL A 73 0.56 13.75 2.99
N PRO A 74 1.25 14.80 2.52
CA PRO A 74 1.04 16.15 3.05
C PRO A 74 -0.41 16.60 2.78
N ALA A 75 -0.99 17.25 3.78
CA ALA A 75 -2.34 17.82 3.75
C ALA A 75 -2.50 18.91 2.68
#